data_AF-A0A5J4WKM4-F1
#
_entry.id   AF-A0A5J4WKM4-F1
#
_cell.length_a   1.000
_cell.length_b   1.000
_cell.length_c   1.000
_cell.angle_alpha   90.00
_cell.angle_beta   90.00
_cell.angle_gamma   90.00
#
_symmetry.space_group_name_H-M   'P 1'
#
loop_
_entity.id
_entity.type
_entity.pdbx_description
1 polymer ?
#
loop_
_entity_poly.entity_id
_entity_poly.type
_entity_poly.pdbx_seq_one_letter_code
_entity_poly.pdbx_strand_id
1 'polypeptide(L)'
;MIEEIIGTGCFGDVKKGYLLSTLQPVAVKSMQYTNEKERSDIMNEALAMQKLDSPFIVKYYGNYNKKHKICLVLQFCEGGDCE
;
A
#
# COMPACT_ATOMS: atom_id res chain seq x y z
N MET A 1 -10.89 3.84 7.89
CA MET A 1 -10.22 4.21 9.17
C MET A 1 -8.80 3.64 9.13
N ILE A 2 -7.79 4.35 9.63
CA ILE A 2 -6.41 3.81 9.76
C ILE A 2 -6.16 3.61 11.25
N GLU A 3 -5.79 2.39 11.66
CA GLU A 3 -5.63 2.04 13.07
C GLU A 3 -4.17 2.09 13.52
N GLU A 4 -3.35 1.16 13.03
CA GLU A 4 -2.03 0.88 13.63
C GLU A 4 -0.95 0.66 12.57
N ILE A 5 0.30 1.01 12.89
CA ILE A 5 1.47 0.67 12.06
C ILE A 5 1.75 -0.81 12.26
N ILE A 6 1.63 -1.58 11.19
CA ILE A 6 1.84 -3.03 11.19
C ILE A 6 3.24 -3.42 10.67
N GLY A 7 3.95 -2.48 10.06
CA GLY A 7 5.30 -2.73 9.57
C GLY A 7 5.98 -1.45 9.11
N THR A 8 7.30 -1.42 9.18
CA THR A 8 8.12 -0.33 8.66
C THR A 8 8.99 -0.90 7.56
N GLY A 9 8.69 -0.57 6.30
CA GLY A 9 9.48 -1.02 5.15
C GLY A 9 10.50 0.02 4.72
N CYS A 10 11.41 -0.37 3.83
CA CYS A 10 12.44 0.51 3.26
C CYS A 10 11.86 1.77 2.58
N PHE A 11 10.61 1.70 2.10
CA PHE A 11 9.93 2.78 1.40
C PHE A 11 8.91 3.56 2.26
N GLY A 12 8.78 3.21 3.54
CA GLY A 12 7.90 3.89 4.50
C GLY A 12 7.00 2.94 5.31
N ASP A 13 6.09 3.53 6.08
CA ASP A 13 5.25 2.81 7.04
C ASP A 13 4.08 2.11 6.37
N VAL A 14 3.82 0.86 6.77
CA VAL A 14 2.62 0.10 6.43
C VAL A 14 1.67 0.16 7.62
N LYS A 15 0.44 0.59 7.38
CA LYS A 15 -0.59 0.71 8.40
C LYS A 15 -1.77 -0.20 8.09
N LYS A 16 -2.36 -0.83 9.09
CA LYS A 16 -3.65 -1.49 8.95
C LYS A 16 -4.74 -0.44 8.89
N GLY A 17 -5.66 -0.61 7.94
CA GLY A 17 -6.85 0.19 7.83
C GLY A 17 -8.06 -0.65 7.46
N TYR A 18 -9.20 0.01 7.40
CA TYR A 18 -10.48 -0.60 7.03
C TYR A 18 -11.16 0.26 5.99
N LEU A 19 -11.66 -0.38 4.93
CA LEU A 19 -12.55 0.25 3.95
C LEU A 19 -13.86 0.60 4.65
N LEU A 20 -14.25 1.89 4.62
CA LEU A 20 -15.44 2.35 5.34
C LEU A 20 -16.74 1.76 4.78
N SER A 21 -16.76 1.44 3.48
CA SER A 21 -17.95 0.91 2.81
C SER A 21 -18.20 -0.57 3.12
N THR A 22 -17.15 -1.35 3.38
CA THR A 22 -17.24 -2.82 3.53
C THR A 22 -16.73 -3.35 4.86
N LEU A 23 -16.09 -2.50 5.67
CA LEU A 23 -15.33 -2.89 6.88
C LEU A 23 -14.27 -3.96 6.62
N GLN A 24 -13.81 -4.11 5.38
CA GLN A 24 -12.76 -5.06 5.02
C GLN A 24 -11.38 -4.52 5.44
N PRO A 25 -10.53 -5.34 6.11
CA PRO A 25 -9.19 -4.95 6.47
C PRO A 25 -8.30 -4.78 5.23
N VAL A 26 -7.48 -3.74 5.23
CA VAL A 26 -6.54 -3.38 4.16
C VAL A 26 -5.20 -2.94 4.75
N ALA A 27 -4.13 -3.17 4.01
CA ALA A 27 -2.80 -2.64 4.32
C ALA A 27 -2.59 -1.35 3.53
N VAL A 28 -2.13 -0.29 4.20
CA VAL A 28 -1.89 1.03 3.62
C VAL A 28 -0.40 1.32 3.70
N LYS A 29 0.31 1.17 2.58
CA LYS A 29 1.75 1.48 2.49
C LYS A 29 1.93 2.94 2.11
N SER A 30 2.52 3.73 2.99
CA SER A 30 2.74 5.17 2.80
C SER A 30 4.16 5.44 2.36
N MET A 31 4.33 5.99 1.15
CA MET A 31 5.64 6.29 0.56
C MET A 31 5.78 7.79 0.34
N GLN A 32 6.89 8.36 0.78
CA GLN A 32 7.18 9.79 0.60
C GLN A 32 8.01 9.95 -0.66
N TYR A 33 7.78 11.03 -1.40
CA TYR A 33 8.61 11.39 -2.54
C TYR A 33 9.05 12.85 -2.39
N THR A 34 10.30 13.11 -2.75
CA THR A 34 10.89 14.46 -2.69
C THR A 34 10.90 15.13 -4.06
N ASN A 35 10.87 14.34 -5.13
CA ASN A 35 10.93 14.81 -6.52
C ASN A 35 10.00 14.01 -7.44
N GLU A 36 9.83 14.50 -8.68
CA GLU A 36 8.95 13.86 -9.67
C GLU A 36 9.47 12.51 -10.18
N LYS A 37 10.78 12.28 -10.15
CA LYS A 37 11.37 11.00 -10.55
C LYS A 37 10.98 9.90 -9.57
N GLU A 38 11.17 10.12 -8.28
CA GLU A 38 10.74 9.20 -7.22
C GLU A 38 9.23 8.93 -7.29
N ARG A 39 8.44 9.98 -7.53
CA ARG A 39 6.99 9.83 -7.73
C ARG A 39 6.67 8.90 -8.90
N SER A 40 7.37 9.07 -10.02
CA SER A 40 7.20 8.24 -11.23
C SER A 40 7.61 6.78 -10.96
N ASP A 41 8.72 6.56 -10.27
CA ASP A 41 9.20 5.23 -9.89
C ASP A 41 8.18 4.51 -9.00
N ILE A 42 7.65 5.19 -7.96
CA ILE A 42 6.58 4.66 -7.10
C ILE A 42 5.32 4.32 -7.90
N MET A 43 4.93 5.18 -8.84
CA MET A 43 3.75 4.95 -9.67
C MET A 43 3.95 3.75 -10.61
N ASN A 44 5.15 3.57 -11.16
CA ASN A 44 5.49 2.43 -12.00
C ASN A 44 5.43 1.11 -11.23
N GLU A 45 5.93 1.08 -9.99
CA GLU A 45 5.77 -0.08 -9.11
C GLU A 45 4.30 -0.38 -8.81
N ALA A 46 3.50 0.63 -8.50
CA ALA A 46 2.07 0.46 -8.26
C ALA A 46 1.33 -0.08 -9.51
N LEU A 47 1.72 0.37 -10.72
CA LEU A 47 1.20 -0.14 -11.98
C LEU A 47 1.64 -1.58 -12.25
N ALA A 48 2.87 -1.94 -11.91
CA ALA A 48 3.34 -3.32 -11.99
C ALA A 48 2.53 -4.24 -11.05
N MET A 49 2.28 -3.80 -9.81
CA MET A 49 1.42 -4.51 -8.85
C MET A 49 -0.02 -4.65 -9.34
N GLN A 50 -0.58 -3.63 -9.98
CA GLN A 50 -1.93 -3.71 -10.55
C GLN A 50 -2.05 -4.79 -11.65
N LYS A 51 -0.98 -5.04 -12.42
CA LYS A 51 -0.96 -6.06 -13.47
C LYS A 51 -0.77 -7.48 -12.91
N LEU A 52 -0.32 -7.60 -11.68
CA LEU A 52 -0.09 -8.87 -10.99
C LEU A 52 -1.39 -9.32 -10.30
N ASP A 53 -2.42 -9.64 -11.09
CA ASP A 53 -3.64 -10.28 -10.60
C ASP A 53 -3.40 -11.80 -10.49
N SER A 54 -2.73 -12.19 -9.41
CA SER A 54 -2.46 -13.60 -9.10
C SER A 54 -2.91 -13.88 -7.67
N PRO A 55 -3.53 -15.04 -7.39
CA PRO A 55 -3.93 -15.41 -6.03
C PRO A 55 -2.75 -15.53 -5.05
N PHE A 56 -1.52 -15.59 -5.55
CA PHE A 56 -0.30 -15.60 -4.74
C PHE A 56 0.31 -14.21 -4.48
N ILE A 57 -0.33 -13.15 -5.00
CA ILE A 57 0.15 -11.77 -4.90
C ILE A 57 -0.91 -10.93 -4.20
N VAL A 58 -0.46 -10.03 -3.31
CA VAL A 58 -1.36 -9.13 -2.58
C VAL A 58 -2.22 -8.31 -3.53
N LYS A 59 -3.53 -8.38 -3.36
CA LYS A 59 -4.45 -7.64 -4.22
C LYS A 59 -4.28 -6.13 -4.01
N TYR A 60 -4.09 -5.41 -5.09
CA TYR A 60 -4.03 -3.96 -5.09
C TYR A 60 -5.42 -3.36 -5.28
N TYR A 61 -5.88 -2.56 -4.32
CA TYR A 61 -7.19 -1.88 -4.40
C TYR A 61 -7.12 -0.51 -5.03
N GLY A 62 -5.99 0.18 -4.90
CA GLY A 62 -5.81 1.53 -5.41
C GLY A 62 -4.73 2.32 -4.69
N ASN A 63 -4.52 3.56 -5.12
CA ASN A 63 -3.63 4.49 -4.45
C ASN A 63 -4.32 5.83 -4.23
N TYR A 64 -3.85 6.57 -3.24
CA TYR A 64 -4.24 7.96 -3.05
C TYR A 64 -3.03 8.83 -2.71
N ASN A 65 -3.07 10.08 -3.17
CA ASN A 65 -2.00 11.05 -2.94
C ASN A 65 -2.40 11.96 -1.77
N LYS A 66 -1.51 12.14 -0.79
CA LYS A 66 -1.73 13.04 0.35
C LYS A 66 -0.42 13.72 0.76
N LYS A 67 -0.36 15.06 0.68
CA LYS A 67 0.75 15.89 1.19
C LYS A 67 2.15 15.35 0.82
N HIS A 68 2.43 15.17 -0.47
CA HIS A 68 3.72 14.63 -0.98
C HIS A 68 4.00 13.18 -0.56
N LYS A 69 2.95 12.42 -0.28
CA LYS A 69 3.02 10.99 -0.01
C LYS A 69 2.03 10.26 -0.89
N ILE A 70 2.45 9.12 -1.44
CA ILE A 70 1.58 8.17 -2.12
C ILE A 70 1.26 7.06 -1.14
N CYS A 71 -0.02 6.80 -0.93
CA CYS A 71 -0.47 5.69 -0.13
C CYS A 71 -1.05 4.62 -1.05
N LEU A 72 -0.48 3.42 -1.03
CA LEU A 72 -1.02 2.25 -1.72
C LEU A 72 -1.94 1.49 -0.77
N VAL A 73 -3.13 1.17 -1.24
CA VAL A 73 -4.13 0.36 -0.55
C VAL A 73 -4.05 -1.05 -1.10
N LEU A 74 -3.68 -1.98 -0.24
CA LEU A 74 -3.35 -3.36 -0.55
C LEU A 74 -4.21 -4.29 0.32
N GLN A 75 -4.37 -5.53 -0.12
CA GLN A 75 -4.92 -6.60 0.69
C GLN A 75 -4.11 -6.77 1.97
N PHE A 76 -4.82 -6.79 3.10
CA PHE A 76 -4.23 -7.19 4.36
C PHE A 76 -4.22 -8.73 4.42
N CYS A 77 -3.03 -9.31 4.53
CA CYS A 77 -2.87 -10.75 4.75
C CYS A 77 -2.75 -11.02 6.26
N GLU A 78 -3.77 -11.66 6.83
CA GLU A 78 -3.76 -12.16 8.21
C GLU A 78 -2.83 -13.37 8.30
N GLY A 79 -1.53 -13.11 8.43
CA GLY A 79 -0.50 -14.16 8.49
C GLY A 79 0.91 -13.68 8.80
N GLY A 80 1.23 -12.39 8.61
CA GLY A 80 2.60 -11.88 8.75
C GLY A 80 3.50 -12.35 7.61
N ASP A 81 4.60 -11.64 7.38
CA ASP A 81 5.62 -11.97 6.39
C ASP A 81 6.04 -13.45 6.52
N CYS A 82 6.16 -14.16 5.39
CA CYS A 82 6.87 -15.44 5.38
C CYS A 82 8.29 -15.19 5.88
N GLU A 83 8.67 -15.81 7.01
CA GLU A 83 10.08 -16.04 7.36
C GLU A 83 10.78 -16.89 6.28
#